data_AF-A0A498EP34-F1
#
_entry.id   AF-A0A498EP34-F1
#
_cell.length_a   1.000
_cell.length_b   1.000
_cell.length_c   1.000
_cell.angle_alpha   90.00
_cell.angle_beta   90.00
_cell.angle_gamma   90.00
#
_symmetry.space_group_name_H-M   'P 1'
#
loop_
_entity.id
_entity.type
_entity.pdbx_description
1 polymer ?
#
loop_
_entity_poly.entity_id
_entity_poly.type
_entity_poly.pdbx_seq_one_letter_code
_entity_poly.pdbx_strand_id
1 'polypeptide(L)'
;HNELIELFREDLNRTNFPSSPGHHTGEWERYDDMLELAFRLSRDGRVAAAQELFDLGLERLESSEYERRDPPFEEPFLKVLRDYTRKAPSEQGGSAYQALCYGYVKAEWPHLSLRASKVRTGSSRQQRYGDIDGYHGPDLMISVEAKDRVIDESNVSTELGTMMKVAQNTTEIAIAICTEVGPEARKTLEDTDVRVLDDGDLARQLRFW
;
A
#
# COMPACT_ATOMS: atom_id res chain seq x y z
N HIS A 1 6.51 -18.60 35.92
CA HIS A 1 6.82 -19.33 34.67
C HIS A 1 6.33 -18.54 33.46
N ASN A 2 5.02 -18.32 33.30
CA ASN A 2 4.47 -17.58 32.16
C ASN A 2 4.96 -16.12 32.08
N GLU A 3 5.02 -15.42 33.22
CA GLU A 3 5.56 -14.04 33.27
C GLU A 3 7.02 -13.93 32.82
N LEU A 4 7.84 -14.97 33.09
CA LEU A 4 9.24 -14.99 32.66
C LEU A 4 9.35 -15.23 31.16
N ILE A 5 8.48 -16.08 30.61
CA ILE A 5 8.40 -16.32 29.16
C ILE A 5 7.97 -15.03 28.45
N GLU A 6 6.97 -14.32 28.98
CA GLU A 6 6.50 -13.03 28.44
C GLU A 6 7.60 -11.98 28.50
N LEU A 7 8.30 -11.84 29.63
CA LEU A 7 9.42 -10.91 29.77
C LEU A 7 10.50 -11.15 28.70
N PHE A 8 10.91 -12.41 28.48
CA PHE A 8 11.93 -12.70 27.47
C PHE A 8 11.42 -12.47 26.05
N ARG A 9 10.19 -12.88 25.73
CA ARG A 9 9.66 -12.79 24.36
C ARG A 9 9.24 -11.39 23.97
N GLU A 10 8.42 -10.75 24.79
CA GLU A 10 7.75 -9.47 24.46
C GLU A 10 8.63 -8.28 24.82
N ASP A 11 9.23 -8.27 26.02
CA ASP A 11 9.97 -7.09 26.49
C ASP A 11 11.44 -7.09 26.03
N LEU A 12 12.06 -8.28 25.97
CA LEU A 12 13.48 -8.44 25.65
C LEU A 12 13.73 -8.91 24.22
N ASN A 13 12.68 -9.14 23.43
CA ASN A 13 12.75 -9.61 22.05
C ASN A 13 13.64 -10.85 21.88
N ARG A 14 13.52 -11.81 22.80
CA ARG A 14 14.23 -13.09 22.77
C ARG A 14 13.28 -14.21 22.38
N THR A 15 13.58 -14.87 21.27
CA THR A 15 12.80 -16.00 20.75
C THR A 15 13.35 -17.33 21.29
N ASN A 16 12.65 -18.43 20.98
CA ASN A 16 13.08 -19.79 21.34
C ASN A 16 13.29 -20.04 22.85
N PHE A 17 12.58 -19.29 23.71
CA PHE A 17 12.61 -19.53 25.16
C PHE A 17 12.27 -20.99 25.48
N PRO A 18 13.10 -21.70 26.28
CA PRO A 18 12.97 -23.13 26.48
C PRO A 18 11.66 -23.48 27.19
N SER A 19 11.04 -24.58 26.79
CA SER A 19 9.96 -25.19 27.58
C SER A 19 10.50 -25.60 28.95
N SER A 20 9.67 -25.57 30.00
CA SER A 20 9.99 -26.17 31.29
C SER A 20 9.15 -27.45 31.49
N PRO A 21 9.68 -28.64 31.12
CA PRO A 21 8.92 -29.88 31.21
C PRO A 21 8.44 -30.16 32.63
N GLY A 22 9.25 -29.93 33.66
CA GLY A 22 8.81 -30.06 35.06
C GLY A 22 7.53 -29.27 35.36
N HIS A 23 7.42 -28.03 34.87
CA HIS A 23 6.23 -27.19 35.03
C HIS A 23 5.05 -27.64 34.15
N HIS A 24 5.30 -28.21 32.97
CA HIS A 24 4.24 -28.57 32.02
C HIS A 24 3.72 -30.02 32.17
N THR A 25 4.59 -30.97 32.52
CA THR A 25 4.29 -32.41 32.63
C THR A 25 4.25 -32.90 34.07
N GLY A 26 4.70 -32.10 35.03
CA GLY A 26 4.75 -32.48 36.45
C GLY A 26 5.87 -33.47 36.80
N GLU A 27 6.75 -33.82 35.86
CA GLU A 27 7.86 -34.77 36.04
C GLU A 27 9.05 -34.13 36.77
N TRP A 28 8.81 -33.51 37.93
CA TRP A 28 9.85 -32.84 38.73
C TRP A 28 10.92 -33.78 39.27
N GLU A 29 10.57 -35.06 39.48
CA GLU A 29 11.48 -36.12 39.96
C GLU A 29 12.73 -36.27 39.07
N ARG A 30 12.64 -35.93 37.78
CA ARG A 30 13.80 -35.94 36.86
C ARG A 30 14.82 -34.83 37.13
N TYR A 31 14.47 -33.88 37.98
CA TYR A 31 15.26 -32.69 38.29
C TYR A 31 15.65 -32.63 39.77
N ASP A 32 15.48 -33.71 40.54
CA ASP A 32 15.75 -33.76 41.98
C ASP A 32 17.17 -33.31 42.34
N ASP A 33 18.18 -33.78 41.60
CA ASP A 33 19.59 -33.39 41.81
C ASP A 33 19.78 -31.87 41.68
N MET A 34 19.12 -31.25 40.70
CA MET A 34 19.21 -29.81 40.46
C MET A 34 18.44 -29.00 41.51
N LEU A 35 17.28 -29.50 41.95
CA LEU A 35 16.52 -28.89 43.04
C LEU A 35 17.31 -28.96 44.35
N GLU A 36 17.97 -30.09 44.63
CA GLU A 36 18.81 -30.24 45.82
C GLU A 36 19.98 -29.24 45.79
N LEU A 37 20.65 -29.08 44.65
CA LEU A 37 21.68 -28.05 44.47
C LEU A 37 21.14 -26.64 44.73
N ALA A 38 19.94 -26.31 44.23
CA ALA A 38 19.30 -25.02 44.46
C ALA A 38 18.96 -24.78 45.94
N PHE A 39 18.58 -25.82 46.68
CA PHE A 39 18.29 -25.73 48.12
C PHE A 39 19.54 -25.64 49.01
N ARG A 40 20.69 -26.16 48.54
CA ARG A 40 21.99 -26.01 49.22
C ARG A 40 22.53 -24.59 49.19
N LEU A 41 22.10 -23.77 48.23
CA LEU A 41 22.47 -22.37 48.16
C LEU A 41 21.84 -21.56 49.31
N SER A 42 22.60 -20.59 49.83
CA SER A 42 22.06 -19.57 50.72
C SER A 42 21.01 -18.72 49.99
N ARG A 43 20.29 -17.87 50.72
CA ARG A 43 19.36 -16.92 50.10
C ARG A 43 20.06 -16.06 49.04
N ASP A 44 21.23 -15.53 49.36
CA ASP A 44 22.00 -14.67 48.45
C ASP A 44 22.56 -15.48 47.28
N GLY A 45 22.99 -16.72 47.52
CA GLY A 45 23.44 -17.64 46.48
C GLY A 45 22.35 -17.96 45.47
N ARG A 46 21.09 -18.13 45.91
CA ARG A 46 19.94 -18.33 45.01
C ARG A 46 19.67 -17.10 44.13
N VAL A 47 19.80 -15.90 44.69
CA VAL A 47 19.64 -14.65 43.92
C VAL A 47 20.73 -14.53 42.87
N ALA A 48 21.99 -14.79 43.24
CA ALA A 48 23.12 -14.75 42.31
C ALA A 48 22.95 -15.78 41.18
N ALA A 49 22.61 -17.04 41.52
CA ALA A 49 22.38 -18.09 40.53
C ALA A 49 21.21 -17.77 39.58
N ALA A 50 20.13 -17.16 40.09
CA ALA A 50 19.02 -16.73 39.24
C ALA A 50 19.44 -15.63 38.25
N GLN A 51 20.27 -14.67 38.69
CA GLN A 51 20.79 -13.63 37.80
C GLN A 51 21.71 -14.22 36.71
N GLU A 52 22.61 -15.13 37.07
CA GLU A 52 23.48 -15.78 36.07
C GLU A 52 22.70 -16.57 35.03
N LEU A 53 21.65 -17.28 35.44
CA LEU A 53 20.75 -17.98 34.50
C LEU A 53 19.99 -17.01 33.60
N PHE A 54 19.60 -15.84 34.13
CA PHE A 54 18.95 -14.80 33.36
C PHE A 54 19.89 -14.21 32.30
N ASP A 55 21.11 -13.87 32.69
CA ASP A 55 22.14 -13.34 31.79
C ASP A 55 22.52 -14.37 30.70
N LEU A 56 22.62 -15.65 31.07
CA LEU A 56 22.83 -16.74 30.13
C LEU A 56 21.69 -16.85 29.11
N GLY A 57 20.45 -16.65 29.55
CA GLY A 57 19.29 -16.58 28.67
C GLY A 57 19.41 -15.42 27.68
N LEU A 58 19.81 -14.22 28.14
CA LEU A 58 20.00 -13.06 27.27
C LEU A 58 21.10 -13.24 26.22
N GLU A 59 22.17 -13.97 26.59
CA GLU A 59 23.31 -14.28 25.72
C GLU A 59 22.95 -15.35 24.67
N ARG A 60 22.23 -16.40 25.06
CA ARG A 60 22.03 -17.59 24.23
C ARG A 60 20.74 -17.60 23.43
N LEU A 61 19.71 -16.90 23.89
CA LEU A 61 18.44 -16.85 23.16
C LEU A 61 18.58 -15.95 21.94
N GLU A 62 18.02 -16.40 20.82
CA GLU A 62 18.02 -15.66 19.57
C GLU A 62 17.28 -14.33 19.75
N SER A 63 17.81 -13.24 19.19
CA SER A 63 17.11 -11.97 19.15
C SER A 63 16.16 -11.94 17.95
N SER A 64 14.92 -11.49 18.18
CA SER A 64 14.04 -11.07 17.08
C SER A 64 14.25 -9.58 16.84
N GLU A 65 15.31 -9.25 16.11
CA GLU A 65 15.50 -7.89 15.60
C GLU A 65 14.83 -7.78 14.23
N TYR A 66 13.91 -6.84 14.11
CA TYR A 66 13.33 -6.51 12.80
C TYR A 66 14.27 -5.57 12.09
N GLU A 67 14.69 -5.91 10.87
CA GLU A 67 15.40 -4.98 10.01
C GLU A 67 14.48 -3.77 9.71
N ARG A 68 14.82 -2.62 10.30
CA ARG A 68 14.16 -1.37 9.98
C ARG A 68 14.93 -0.67 8.86
N ARG A 69 14.24 -0.36 7.76
CA ARG A 69 14.77 0.50 6.72
C ARG A 69 14.94 1.93 7.27
N ASP A 70 16.15 2.48 7.16
CA ASP A 70 16.45 3.87 7.51
C ASP A 70 17.22 4.55 6.35
N PRO A 71 16.67 5.60 5.71
CA PRO A 71 15.37 6.21 5.98
C PRO A 71 14.18 5.30 5.60
N PRO A 72 12.98 5.55 6.14
CA PRO A 72 11.76 4.88 5.70
C PRO A 72 11.59 4.89 4.17
N PHE A 73 10.83 3.94 3.64
CA PHE A 73 10.52 3.95 2.21
C PHE A 73 9.83 5.27 1.86
N GLU A 74 10.44 6.05 0.97
CA GLU A 74 9.81 7.24 0.42
C GLU A 74 8.59 6.80 -0.40
N GLU A 75 7.52 7.57 -0.42
CA GLU A 75 6.32 7.31 -1.23
C GLU A 75 6.44 8.07 -2.57
N PRO A 76 7.27 7.62 -3.54
CA PRO A 76 7.67 8.44 -4.68
C PRO A 76 6.47 8.88 -5.52
N PHE A 77 5.49 7.99 -5.71
CA PHE A 77 4.30 8.32 -6.49
C PHE A 77 3.49 9.43 -5.81
N LEU A 78 3.30 9.34 -4.50
CA LEU A 78 2.57 10.33 -3.71
C LEU A 78 3.31 11.69 -3.72
N LYS A 79 4.64 11.67 -3.67
CA LYS A 79 5.48 12.86 -3.79
C LYS A 79 5.33 13.51 -5.16
N VAL A 80 5.35 12.73 -6.25
CA VAL A 80 5.11 13.27 -7.61
C VAL A 80 3.69 13.81 -7.73
N LEU A 81 2.69 13.10 -7.21
CA LEU A 81 1.30 13.55 -7.23
C LEU A 81 1.14 14.91 -6.53
N ARG A 82 1.79 15.13 -5.38
CA ARG A 82 1.63 16.37 -4.60
C ARG A 82 2.53 17.51 -5.05
N ASP A 83 3.79 17.22 -5.36
CA ASP A 83 4.84 18.24 -5.38
C ASP A 83 5.39 18.50 -6.79
N TYR A 84 5.08 17.65 -7.77
CA TYR A 84 5.62 17.81 -9.12
C TYR A 84 4.93 18.96 -9.86
N THR A 85 5.71 19.94 -10.31
CA THR A 85 5.22 21.01 -11.19
C THR A 85 4.91 20.45 -12.58
N ARG A 86 3.62 20.32 -12.90
CA ARG A 86 3.10 19.66 -14.14
C ARG A 86 3.09 20.54 -15.38
N LYS A 87 3.56 21.79 -15.28
CA LYS A 87 3.49 22.80 -16.35
C LYS A 87 4.86 23.44 -16.55
N ALA A 88 5.39 23.30 -17.77
CA ALA A 88 6.57 24.04 -18.21
C ALA A 88 6.30 24.74 -19.56
N PRO A 89 6.89 25.92 -19.84
CA PRO A 89 6.65 26.67 -21.08
C PRO A 89 6.96 25.89 -22.37
N SER A 90 7.86 24.91 -22.31
CA SER A 90 8.29 24.08 -23.44
C SER A 90 7.52 22.75 -23.57
N GLU A 91 6.59 22.46 -22.66
CA GLU A 91 5.89 21.17 -22.61
C GLU A 91 4.46 21.25 -23.15
N GLN A 92 3.98 20.13 -23.71
CA GLN A 92 2.57 20.02 -24.08
C GLN A 92 1.75 19.92 -22.80
N GLY A 93 0.90 20.91 -22.55
CA GLY A 93 0.00 20.92 -21.38
C GLY A 93 -0.81 19.62 -21.28
N GLY A 94 -0.89 19.07 -20.06
CA GLY A 94 -1.56 17.80 -19.78
C GLY A 94 -0.70 16.54 -19.96
N SER A 95 0.44 16.62 -20.66
CA SER A 95 1.29 15.43 -20.90
C SER A 95 1.88 14.82 -19.63
N ALA A 96 2.40 15.65 -18.73
CA ALA A 96 2.92 15.19 -17.44
C ALA A 96 1.82 14.51 -16.59
N TYR A 97 0.62 15.08 -16.58
CA TYR A 97 -0.49 14.51 -15.82
C TYR A 97 -1.01 13.21 -16.44
N GLN A 98 -1.14 13.12 -17.77
CA GLN A 98 -1.49 11.87 -18.45
C GLN A 98 -0.43 10.79 -18.20
N ALA A 99 0.86 11.14 -18.17
CA ALA A 99 1.93 10.20 -17.85
C ALA A 99 1.85 9.68 -16.40
N LEU A 100 1.53 10.57 -15.45
CA LEU A 100 1.26 10.17 -14.06
C LEU A 100 0.06 9.23 -13.99
N CYS A 101 -1.06 9.58 -14.63
CA CYS A 101 -2.26 8.73 -14.69
C CYS A 101 -1.93 7.37 -15.33
N TYR A 102 -1.12 7.33 -16.38
CA TYR A 102 -0.66 6.09 -16.99
C TYR A 102 0.13 5.22 -16.02
N GLY A 103 1.04 5.82 -15.23
CA GLY A 103 1.77 5.12 -14.18
C GLY A 103 0.83 4.50 -13.15
N TYR A 104 -0.19 5.24 -12.71
CA TYR A 104 -1.21 4.75 -11.79
C TYR A 104 -2.04 3.61 -12.41
N VAL A 105 -2.61 3.81 -13.61
CA VAL A 105 -3.42 2.82 -14.32
C VAL A 105 -2.63 1.52 -14.56
N LYS A 106 -1.34 1.62 -14.88
CA LYS A 106 -0.45 0.47 -15.06
C LYS A 106 -0.22 -0.32 -13.79
N ALA A 107 -0.15 0.36 -12.64
CA ALA A 107 0.02 -0.29 -11.35
C ALA A 107 -1.29 -0.90 -10.84
N GLU A 108 -2.43 -0.24 -11.07
CA GLU A 108 -3.76 -0.72 -10.65
C GLU A 108 -4.25 -1.90 -11.50
N TRP A 109 -4.04 -1.86 -12.81
CA TRP A 109 -4.47 -2.92 -13.74
C TRP A 109 -3.29 -3.54 -14.50
N PRO A 110 -2.34 -4.22 -13.82
CA PRO A 110 -1.13 -4.74 -14.44
C PRO A 110 -1.39 -5.91 -15.41
N HIS A 111 -2.59 -6.49 -15.35
CA HIS A 111 -3.01 -7.59 -16.22
C HIS A 111 -3.55 -7.12 -17.58
N LEU A 112 -3.76 -5.82 -17.78
CA LEU A 112 -4.25 -5.25 -19.03
C LEU A 112 -3.08 -4.80 -19.93
N SER A 113 -3.27 -4.96 -21.24
CA SER A 113 -2.39 -4.35 -22.23
C SER A 113 -2.78 -2.89 -22.43
N LEU A 114 -1.97 -1.97 -21.93
CA LEU A 114 -2.26 -0.53 -21.98
C LEU A 114 -1.71 0.15 -23.23
N ARG A 115 -2.51 1.04 -23.83
CA ARG A 115 -2.13 1.93 -24.94
C ARG A 115 -2.40 3.37 -24.56
N ALA A 116 -1.34 4.18 -24.50
CA ALA A 116 -1.44 5.63 -24.31
C ALA A 116 -1.58 6.37 -25.65
N SER A 117 -2.37 7.43 -25.66
CA SER A 117 -2.51 8.36 -26.78
C SER A 117 -1.42 9.44 -26.75
N LYS A 118 -1.15 10.06 -27.90
CA LYS A 118 -0.39 11.32 -27.92
C LYS A 118 -1.35 12.46 -27.57
N VAL A 119 -0.94 13.32 -26.66
CA VAL A 119 -1.68 14.55 -26.29
C VAL A 119 -2.03 15.34 -27.56
N ARG A 120 -3.29 15.79 -27.69
CA ARG A 120 -3.85 16.58 -28.81
C ARG A 120 -4.01 15.87 -30.17
N THR A 121 -3.89 14.55 -30.26
CA THR A 121 -4.38 13.81 -31.43
C THR A 121 -5.81 13.33 -31.19
N GLY A 122 -6.79 13.91 -31.89
CA GLY A 122 -8.21 13.57 -31.72
C GLY A 122 -8.48 12.07 -31.85
N SER A 123 -9.12 11.50 -30.82
CA SER A 123 -9.38 10.06 -30.64
C SER A 123 -10.14 9.41 -31.81
N SER A 124 -11.01 10.17 -32.47
CA SER A 124 -11.84 9.71 -33.59
C SER A 124 -11.05 9.22 -34.81
N ARG A 125 -9.84 9.72 -35.05
CA ARG A 125 -9.02 9.32 -36.21
C ARG A 125 -8.25 8.02 -35.99
N GLN A 126 -8.17 7.53 -34.75
CA GLN A 126 -7.40 6.34 -34.38
C GLN A 126 -8.27 5.16 -33.90
N GLN A 127 -9.60 5.27 -33.99
CA GLN A 127 -10.54 4.33 -33.36
C GLN A 127 -10.23 4.09 -31.88
N ARG A 128 -9.99 5.18 -31.13
CA ARG A 128 -9.69 5.14 -29.70
C ARG A 128 -10.77 5.83 -28.88
N TYR A 129 -10.86 5.47 -27.61
CA TYR A 129 -11.95 5.90 -26.73
C TYR A 129 -11.47 6.93 -25.71
N GLY A 130 -10.29 6.74 -25.10
CA GLY A 130 -9.70 7.69 -24.16
C GLY A 130 -8.21 8.00 -24.40
N ASP A 131 -7.60 8.62 -23.39
CA ASP A 131 -6.18 8.92 -23.33
C ASP A 131 -5.33 7.68 -23.01
N ILE A 132 -5.88 6.75 -22.23
CA ILE A 132 -5.25 5.48 -21.86
C ILE A 132 -6.30 4.39 -21.98
N ASP A 133 -6.13 3.52 -22.97
CA ASP A 133 -7.03 2.39 -23.22
C ASP A 133 -6.36 1.09 -22.72
N GLY A 134 -7.10 0.26 -21.99
CA GLY A 134 -6.62 -1.01 -21.43
C GLY A 134 -7.39 -2.20 -21.99
N TYR A 135 -6.66 -3.16 -22.55
CA TYR A 135 -7.23 -4.30 -23.27
C TYR A 135 -6.95 -5.64 -22.58
N HIS A 136 -7.91 -6.56 -22.66
CA HIS A 136 -7.72 -7.98 -22.36
C HIS A 136 -7.82 -8.77 -23.67
N GLY A 137 -6.67 -9.11 -24.27
CA GLY A 137 -6.65 -9.62 -25.63
C GLY A 137 -7.16 -8.56 -26.63
N PRO A 138 -8.16 -8.86 -27.48
CA PRO A 138 -8.75 -7.88 -28.39
C PRO A 138 -9.78 -6.96 -27.72
N ASP A 139 -10.27 -7.32 -26.52
CA ASP A 139 -11.41 -6.65 -25.89
C ASP A 139 -10.94 -5.42 -25.11
N LEU A 140 -11.58 -4.27 -25.34
CA LEU A 140 -11.36 -3.07 -24.55
C LEU A 140 -12.07 -3.23 -23.20
N MET A 141 -11.33 -3.13 -22.11
CA MET A 141 -11.84 -3.33 -20.76
C MET A 141 -12.02 -1.99 -20.02
N ILE A 142 -11.04 -1.11 -20.14
CA ILE A 142 -11.04 0.21 -19.51
C ILE A 142 -10.65 1.28 -20.53
N SER A 143 -11.24 2.46 -20.40
CA SER A 143 -10.88 3.65 -21.16
C SER A 143 -10.77 4.82 -20.19
N VAL A 144 -9.58 5.40 -20.08
CA VAL A 144 -9.28 6.47 -19.13
C VAL A 144 -9.05 7.79 -19.85
N GLU A 145 -9.67 8.86 -19.37
CA GLU A 145 -9.48 10.24 -19.83
C GLU A 145 -8.84 11.05 -18.70
N ALA A 146 -7.70 11.70 -18.99
CA ALA A 146 -6.92 12.39 -17.97
C ALA A 146 -6.99 13.91 -18.18
N LYS A 147 -7.50 14.64 -17.18
CA LYS A 147 -7.66 16.10 -17.22
C LYS A 147 -6.83 16.80 -16.15
N ASP A 148 -5.78 17.51 -16.57
CA ASP A 148 -4.97 18.37 -15.68
C ASP A 148 -5.67 19.70 -15.36
N ARG A 149 -6.91 19.62 -14.84
CA ARG A 149 -7.74 20.75 -14.42
C ARG A 149 -8.87 20.31 -13.49
N VAL A 150 -9.43 21.29 -12.79
CA VAL A 150 -10.68 21.13 -12.03
C VAL A 150 -11.85 20.90 -12.98
N ILE A 151 -12.66 19.89 -12.68
CA ILE A 151 -13.89 19.57 -13.40
C ILE A 151 -15.09 19.97 -12.54
N ASP A 152 -15.97 20.80 -13.09
CA ASP A 152 -17.14 21.35 -12.40
C ASP A 152 -18.37 21.33 -13.32
N GLU A 153 -19.51 21.75 -12.78
CA GLU A 153 -20.79 21.79 -13.51
C GLU A 153 -20.70 22.58 -14.82
N SER A 154 -19.83 23.60 -14.88
CA SER A 154 -19.70 24.47 -16.06
C SER A 154 -18.94 23.83 -17.21
N ASN A 155 -18.10 22.81 -16.93
CA ASN A 155 -17.17 22.25 -17.92
C ASN A 155 -17.25 20.72 -18.08
N VAL A 156 -17.94 19.99 -17.20
CA VAL A 156 -18.04 18.53 -17.26
C VAL A 156 -18.54 18.02 -18.61
N SER A 157 -19.54 18.70 -19.18
CA SER A 157 -20.13 18.31 -20.47
C SER A 157 -19.16 18.55 -21.65
N THR A 158 -18.41 19.64 -21.63
CA THR A 158 -17.49 19.98 -22.72
C THR A 158 -16.20 19.17 -22.67
N GLU A 159 -15.71 18.87 -21.47
CA GLU A 159 -14.44 18.15 -21.26
C GLU A 159 -14.61 16.64 -21.32
N LEU A 160 -15.71 16.09 -20.81
CA LEU A 160 -15.92 14.65 -20.62
C LEU A 160 -17.17 14.12 -21.33
N GLY A 161 -17.87 14.94 -22.11
CA GLY A 161 -19.08 14.55 -22.85
C GLY A 161 -18.90 13.37 -23.81
N THR A 162 -17.71 13.20 -24.39
CA THR A 162 -17.42 12.04 -25.24
C THR A 162 -17.28 10.77 -24.40
N MET A 163 -16.61 10.85 -23.25
CA MET A 163 -16.45 9.73 -22.33
C MET A 163 -17.80 9.27 -21.75
N MET A 164 -18.69 10.20 -21.39
CA MET A 164 -20.05 9.86 -20.95
C MET A 164 -20.82 9.08 -22.02
N LYS A 165 -20.67 9.47 -23.30
CA LYS A 165 -21.26 8.70 -24.42
C LYS A 165 -20.64 7.32 -24.54
N VAL A 166 -19.33 7.17 -24.35
CA VAL A 166 -18.69 5.85 -24.36
C VAL A 166 -19.27 4.98 -23.26
N ALA A 167 -19.30 5.48 -22.02
CA ALA A 167 -19.83 4.75 -20.87
C ALA A 167 -21.26 4.24 -21.10
N GLN A 168 -22.14 5.07 -21.66
CA GLN A 168 -23.54 4.71 -21.91
C GLN A 168 -23.77 3.80 -23.11
N ASN A 169 -22.86 3.77 -24.08
CA ASN A 169 -23.07 3.04 -25.34
C ASN A 169 -22.17 1.80 -25.48
N THR A 170 -21.37 1.50 -24.46
CA THR A 170 -20.40 0.39 -24.48
C THR A 170 -20.44 -0.38 -23.17
N THR A 171 -19.74 -1.51 -23.11
CA THR A 171 -19.56 -2.28 -21.86
C THR A 171 -18.23 -1.97 -21.18
N GLU A 172 -17.48 -1.02 -21.71
CA GLU A 172 -16.14 -0.68 -21.22
C GLU A 172 -16.23 0.21 -19.98
N ILE A 173 -15.30 0.03 -19.05
CA ILE A 173 -15.24 0.86 -17.85
C ILE A 173 -14.63 2.21 -18.24
N ALA A 174 -15.46 3.23 -18.34
CA ALA A 174 -15.04 4.61 -18.53
C ALA A 174 -14.55 5.22 -17.20
N ILE A 175 -13.35 5.80 -17.21
CA ILE A 175 -12.73 6.38 -16.02
C ILE A 175 -12.24 7.80 -16.33
N ALA A 176 -12.77 8.79 -15.63
CA ALA A 176 -12.26 10.15 -15.65
C ALA A 176 -11.27 10.33 -14.49
N ILE A 177 -10.04 10.75 -14.81
CA ILE A 177 -9.04 11.15 -13.80
C ILE A 177 -8.77 12.64 -13.94
N CYS A 178 -8.92 13.40 -12.86
CA CYS A 178 -8.74 14.85 -12.88
C CYS A 178 -8.11 15.40 -11.59
N THR A 179 -7.64 16.64 -11.60
CA THR A 179 -7.00 17.20 -10.40
C THR A 179 -7.98 17.33 -9.23
N GLU A 180 -9.21 17.74 -9.54
CA GLU A 180 -10.30 17.91 -8.59
C GLU A 180 -11.63 17.82 -9.35
N VAL A 181 -12.67 17.27 -8.71
CA VAL A 181 -14.02 17.25 -9.25
C VAL A 181 -15.02 17.82 -8.24
N GLY A 182 -15.84 18.77 -8.71
CA GLY A 182 -16.93 19.33 -7.92
C GLY A 182 -18.07 18.32 -7.70
N PRO A 183 -18.84 18.42 -6.60
CA PRO A 183 -19.89 17.43 -6.26
C PRO A 183 -20.91 17.20 -7.38
N GLU A 184 -21.40 18.26 -8.01
CA GLU A 184 -22.39 18.16 -9.10
C GLU A 184 -21.79 17.56 -10.37
N ALA A 185 -20.52 17.85 -10.67
CA ALA A 185 -19.83 17.24 -11.81
C ALA A 185 -19.56 15.76 -11.57
N ARG A 186 -19.15 15.38 -10.35
CA ARG A 186 -18.98 13.98 -9.94
C ARG A 186 -20.28 13.22 -10.10
N LYS A 187 -21.38 13.78 -9.56
CA LYS A 187 -22.71 13.20 -9.70
C LYS A 187 -23.11 13.04 -11.16
N THR A 188 -22.91 14.06 -11.99
CA THR A 188 -23.20 14.00 -13.42
C THR A 188 -22.45 12.87 -14.12
N LEU A 189 -21.17 12.68 -13.81
CA LEU A 189 -20.35 11.61 -14.39
C LEU A 189 -20.81 10.23 -13.91
N GLU A 190 -21.01 10.07 -12.61
CA GLU A 190 -21.44 8.80 -12.00
C GLU A 190 -22.86 8.40 -12.48
N ASP A 191 -23.78 9.35 -12.66
CA ASP A 191 -25.12 9.14 -13.25
C ASP A 191 -25.05 8.66 -14.72
N THR A 192 -23.89 8.78 -15.37
CA THR A 192 -23.61 8.28 -16.72
C THR A 192 -22.67 7.08 -16.75
N ASP A 193 -22.51 6.38 -15.61
CA ASP A 193 -21.62 5.22 -15.42
C ASP A 193 -20.12 5.52 -15.62
N VAL A 194 -19.71 6.79 -15.59
CA VAL A 194 -18.28 7.16 -15.58
C VAL A 194 -17.75 7.10 -14.16
N ARG A 195 -16.69 6.31 -13.95
CA ARG A 195 -15.96 6.29 -12.67
C ARG A 195 -15.06 7.52 -12.58
N VAL A 196 -15.02 8.17 -11.43
CA VAL A 196 -14.26 9.42 -11.27
C VAL A 196 -13.23 9.30 -10.16
N LEU A 197 -11.98 9.63 -10.49
CA LEU A 197 -10.87 9.74 -9.55
C LEU A 197 -10.29 11.15 -9.58
N ASP A 198 -10.28 11.82 -8.45
CA ASP A 198 -9.48 13.04 -8.26
C ASP A 198 -8.11 12.76 -7.61
N ASP A 199 -7.23 13.76 -7.56
CA ASP A 199 -5.91 13.61 -6.90
C ASP A 199 -6.06 13.19 -5.42
N GLY A 200 -7.17 13.53 -4.77
CA GLY A 200 -7.51 13.07 -3.42
C GLY A 200 -7.88 11.59 -3.37
N ASP A 201 -8.65 11.09 -4.33
CA ASP A 201 -8.95 9.66 -4.51
C ASP A 201 -7.66 8.87 -4.75
N LEU A 202 -6.83 9.33 -5.69
CA LEU A 202 -5.54 8.71 -5.98
C LEU A 202 -4.67 8.66 -4.72
N ALA A 203 -4.55 9.77 -4.00
CA ALA A 203 -3.78 9.83 -2.75
C ALA A 203 -4.33 8.91 -1.65
N ARG A 204 -5.63 8.65 -1.60
CA ARG A 204 -6.22 7.70 -0.64
C ARG A 204 -5.89 6.26 -1.02
N GLN A 205 -6.01 5.91 -2.30
CA GLN A 205 -5.74 4.57 -2.77
C GLN A 205 -4.26 4.20 -2.67
N LEU A 206 -3.37 5.15 -3.00
CA LEU A 206 -1.91 4.97 -2.90
C LEU A 206 -1.42 4.68 -1.48
N ARG A 207 -2.19 5.01 -0.44
CA ARG A 207 -1.83 4.65 0.96
C ARG A 207 -2.00 3.16 1.27
N PHE A 208 -2.73 2.44 0.42
CA PHE A 208 -2.96 1.01 0.55
C PHE A 208 -2.08 0.17 -0.39
N TRP A 209 -1.29 0.83 -1.24
CA TRP A 209 -0.25 0.20 -2.06
C TRP A 209 1.02 0.01 -1.23
#